data_AF-A0A956D349-F1
#
_entry.id   AF-A0A956D349-F1
#
_cell.length_a   1.000
_cell.length_b   1.000
_cell.length_c   1.000
_cell.angle_alpha   90.00
_cell.angle_beta   90.00
_cell.angle_gamma   90.00
#
_symmetry.space_group_name_H-M   'P 1'
#
loop_
_entity.id
_entity.type
_entity.pdbx_description
1 polymer ?
#
loop_
_entity_poly.entity_id
_entity_poly.type
_entity_poly.pdbx_seq_one_letter_code
_entity_poly.pdbx_strand_id
1 'polypeptide(L)'
;MEKEGSYHHGDLRQALIDASLALIEEGGVQALSLRKAARRAGVSPGAPYHHFPSRSALLAALSIEGFTRLHAKLDEVRACCDGPEARLGACGRAYIAFAREHPAYFRVM
;
A
#
# COMPACT_ATOMS: atom_id res chain seq x y z
N MET A 1 -26.91 22.80 -2.28
CA MET A 1 -27.20 21.36 -2.10
C MET A 1 -25.95 20.69 -1.61
N GLU A 2 -25.84 20.58 -0.29
CA GLU A 2 -24.81 19.82 0.39
C GLU A 2 -25.02 18.33 0.14
N LYS A 3 -23.94 17.61 -0.16
CA LYS A 3 -23.86 16.16 0.00
C LYS A 3 -22.63 15.89 0.84
N GLU A 4 -22.81 15.98 2.16
CA GLU A 4 -21.90 15.36 3.11
C GLU A 4 -22.01 13.84 2.94
N GLY A 5 -21.14 13.32 2.08
CA GLY A 5 -20.91 11.88 1.97
C GLY A 5 -20.32 11.40 3.28
N SER A 6 -21.02 10.47 3.92
CA SER A 6 -20.62 9.73 5.12
C SER A 6 -19.17 9.25 5.00
N TYR A 7 -18.24 10.00 5.59
CA TYR A 7 -16.83 9.61 5.72
C TYR A 7 -16.73 8.51 6.76
N HIS A 8 -16.84 7.25 6.33
CA HIS A 8 -16.43 6.13 7.17
C HIS A 8 -14.92 6.25 7.40
N HIS A 9 -14.48 6.28 8.66
CA HIS A 9 -13.06 6.45 9.03
C HIS A 9 -12.09 5.46 8.36
N GLY A 10 -12.58 4.30 7.89
CA GLY A 10 -11.80 3.36 7.08
C GLY A 10 -11.57 3.80 5.63
N ASP A 11 -12.52 4.52 5.04
CA ASP A 11 -12.47 5.02 3.66
C ASP A 11 -11.38 6.09 3.50
N LEU A 12 -11.28 7.03 4.46
CA LEU A 12 -10.24 8.05 4.42
C LEU A 12 -8.83 7.46 4.54
N ARG A 13 -8.63 6.51 5.47
CA ARG A 13 -7.32 5.85 5.62
C ARG A 13 -6.94 5.14 4.33
N GLN A 14 -7.86 4.39 3.71
CA GLN A 14 -7.59 3.67 2.47
C GLN A 14 -7.39 4.62 1.29
N ALA A 15 -8.21 5.67 1.14
CA ALA A 15 -8.05 6.69 0.11
C ALA A 15 -6.69 7.38 0.18
N LEU A 16 -6.17 7.62 1.38
CA LEU A 16 -4.83 8.16 1.58
C LEU A 16 -3.73 7.15 1.20
N ILE A 17 -3.91 5.86 1.48
CA ILE A 17 -3.01 4.79 1.04
C ILE A 17 -2.98 4.74 -0.50
N ASP A 18 -4.15 4.66 -1.15
CA ASP A 18 -4.27 4.55 -2.60
C ASP A 18 -3.69 5.78 -3.31
N ALA A 19 -4.00 6.98 -2.81
CA ALA A 19 -3.42 8.23 -3.29
C ALA A 19 -1.89 8.25 -3.14
N SER A 20 -1.37 7.67 -2.06
CA SER A 20 0.07 7.60 -1.80
C SER A 20 0.79 6.64 -2.73
N LEU A 21 0.20 5.48 -3.00
CA LEU A 21 0.73 4.51 -3.96
C LEU A 21 0.83 5.13 -5.36
N ALA A 22 -0.22 5.82 -5.81
CA ALA A 22 -0.20 6.50 -7.10
C ALA A 22 0.90 7.56 -7.19
N LEU A 23 1.12 8.34 -6.12
CA LEU A 23 2.22 9.32 -6.07
C LEU A 23 3.60 8.65 -6.15
N ILE A 24 3.76 7.47 -5.52
CA ILE A 24 5.01 6.70 -5.56
C ILE A 24 5.23 6.08 -6.94
N GLU A 25 4.19 5.67 -7.66
CA GLU A 25 4.31 5.19 -9.04
C GLU A 25 4.77 6.30 -9.99
N GLU A 26 4.22 7.50 -9.85
CA GLU A 26 4.51 8.64 -10.72
C GLU A 26 5.89 9.25 -10.50
N GLY A 27 6.35 9.34 -9.25
CA GLY A 27 7.56 10.11 -8.90
C GLY A 27 8.46 9.47 -7.85
N GLY A 28 8.26 8.18 -7.57
CA GLY A 28 9.01 7.46 -6.55
C GLY A 28 8.68 7.91 -5.12
N VAL A 29 9.37 7.31 -4.15
CA VAL A 29 9.13 7.54 -2.71
C VAL A 29 9.28 9.02 -2.33
N GLN A 30 10.15 9.77 -3.01
CA GLN A 30 10.37 11.19 -2.74
C GLN A 30 9.20 12.08 -3.17
N ALA A 31 8.34 11.63 -4.07
CA ALA A 31 7.14 12.37 -4.44
C ALA A 31 6.09 12.38 -3.32
N LEU A 32 6.15 11.43 -2.38
CA LEU A 32 5.18 11.28 -1.30
C LEU A 32 5.28 12.41 -0.26
N SER A 33 4.14 13.06 0.00
CA SER A 33 3.94 13.88 1.20
C SER A 33 2.47 13.80 1.64
N LEU A 34 2.22 13.99 2.94
CA LEU A 34 0.86 13.97 3.50
C LEU A 34 -0.07 14.97 2.79
N ARG A 35 0.42 16.18 2.51
CA ARG A 35 -0.37 17.21 1.80
C ARG A 35 -0.68 16.82 0.37
N LYS A 36 0.26 16.20 -0.36
CA LYS A 36 0.03 15.72 -1.72
C LYS A 36 -0.97 14.56 -1.73
N ALA A 37 -0.85 13.63 -0.79
CA ALA A 37 -1.81 12.55 -0.61
C ALA A 37 -3.22 13.08 -0.29
N ALA A 38 -3.34 14.05 0.63
CA ALA A 38 -4.61 14.71 0.95
C ALA A 38 -5.27 15.32 -0.28
N ARG A 39 -4.50 16.12 -1.03
CA ARG A 39 -4.98 16.79 -2.23
C ARG A 39 -5.45 15.79 -3.29
N ARG A 40 -4.70 14.70 -3.47
CA ARG A 40 -5.05 13.66 -4.44
C ARG A 40 -6.28 12.85 -4.00
N ALA A 41 -6.42 12.59 -2.70
CA ALA A 41 -7.60 11.95 -2.12
C ALA A 41 -8.83 12.88 -2.05
N GLY A 42 -8.71 14.15 -2.45
CA GLY A 42 -9.83 15.10 -2.45
C GLY A 42 -10.25 15.58 -1.07
N VAL A 43 -9.37 15.49 -0.06
CA VAL A 43 -9.67 15.84 1.32
C VAL A 43 -8.91 17.08 1.81
N SER A 44 -9.32 17.62 2.96
CA SER A 44 -8.67 18.79 3.54
C SER A 44 -7.20 18.50 3.90
N PRO A 45 -6.29 19.50 3.82
CA PRO A 45 -4.87 19.28 4.10
C PRO A 45 -4.54 18.79 5.52
N GLY A 46 -5.45 19.02 6.48
CA GLY A 46 -5.32 18.58 7.87
C GLY A 46 -5.81 17.14 8.10
N ALA A 47 -6.73 16.64 7.27
CA ALA A 47 -7.35 15.33 7.43
C ALA A 47 -6.36 14.16 7.56
N PRO A 48 -5.25 14.08 6.80
CA PRO A 48 -4.31 12.96 6.91
C PRO A 48 -3.67 12.81 8.28
N TYR A 49 -3.48 13.91 9.03
CA TYR A 49 -2.76 13.90 10.30
C TYR A 49 -3.50 13.13 11.40
N HIS A 50 -4.83 12.94 11.27
CA HIS A 50 -5.62 12.12 12.18
C HIS A 50 -5.33 10.61 12.03
N HIS A 51 -4.86 10.18 10.85
CA HIS A 51 -4.55 8.78 10.57
C HIS A 51 -3.03 8.51 10.53
N PHE A 52 -2.28 9.48 10.02
CA PHE A 52 -0.85 9.39 9.80
C PHE A 52 -0.18 10.65 10.37
N PRO A 53 0.33 10.59 11.60
CA PRO A 53 0.91 11.76 12.26
C PRO A 53 2.16 12.30 11.55
N SER A 54 2.78 11.51 10.67
CA SER A 54 3.95 11.91 9.89
C SER A 54 4.01 11.18 8.55
N ARG A 55 4.86 11.70 7.65
CA ARG A 55 5.21 11.01 6.39
C ARG A 55 5.78 9.61 6.66
N SER A 56 6.58 9.46 7.71
CA SER A 56 7.16 8.17 8.09
C SER A 56 6.08 7.19 8.58
N ALA A 57 5.07 7.66 9.30
CA ALA A 57 3.93 6.82 9.71
C ALA A 57 3.11 6.34 8.51
N LEU A 58 2.91 7.20 7.51
CA LEU A 58 2.27 6.82 6.25
C LEU A 58 3.10 5.78 5.48
N LEU A 59 4.42 5.99 5.37
CA LEU A 59 5.31 5.00 4.76
C LEU A 59 5.26 3.65 5.48
N ALA A 60 5.36 3.65 6.81
CA ALA A 60 5.28 2.42 7.59
C ALA A 60 3.95 1.68 7.37
N ALA A 61 2.84 2.40 7.27
CA ALA A 61 1.55 1.80 6.97
C ALA A 61 1.51 1.17 5.57
N LEU A 62 2.09 1.83 4.56
CA LEU A 62 2.23 1.28 3.21
C LEU A 62 3.13 0.03 3.20
N SER A 63 4.26 0.06 3.91
CA SER A 63 5.17 -1.10 4.04
C SER A 63 4.46 -2.28 4.68
N ILE A 64 3.75 -2.07 5.79
CA ILE A 64 2.98 -3.11 6.50
C ILE A 64 1.97 -3.74 5.54
N GLU A 65 1.19 -2.93 4.83
CA GLU A 65 0.20 -3.43 3.89
C GLU A 65 0.84 -4.20 2.73
N GLY A 66 1.97 -3.73 2.21
CA GLY A 66 2.77 -4.43 1.19
C GLY A 66 3.24 -5.81 1.69
N PHE A 67 3.83 -5.88 2.88
CA PHE A 67 4.24 -7.15 3.49
C PHE A 67 3.05 -8.08 3.78
N THR A 68 1.92 -7.56 4.24
CA THR A 68 0.70 -8.36 4.44
C THR A 68 0.22 -8.99 3.14
N ARG A 69 0.20 -8.23 2.03
CA ARG A 69 -0.18 -8.74 0.70
C ARG A 69 0.82 -9.77 0.18
N LEU A 70 2.12 -9.49 0.28
CA LEU A 70 3.16 -10.44 -0.12
C LEU A 70 3.07 -11.74 0.68
N HIS A 71 2.91 -11.64 2.00
CA HIS A 71 2.79 -12.79 2.89
C HIS A 71 1.59 -13.67 2.50
N ALA A 72 0.41 -13.08 2.29
CA ALA A 72 -0.77 -13.80 1.83
C ALA A 72 -0.51 -14.53 0.50
N LYS A 73 0.19 -13.89 -0.45
CA LYS A 73 0.53 -14.50 -1.73
C LYS A 73 1.50 -15.69 -1.60
N LEU A 74 2.50 -15.55 -0.73
CA LEU A 74 3.46 -16.62 -0.45
C LEU A 74 2.80 -17.81 0.25
N ASP A 75 1.88 -17.55 1.17
CA ASP A 75 1.13 -18.60 1.87
C ASP A 75 0.22 -19.38 0.91
N GLU A 76 -0.47 -18.67 -0.01
CA GLU A 76 -1.29 -19.28 -1.06
C GLU A 76 -0.46 -20.26 -1.92
N VAL A 77 0.66 -19.80 -2.49
CA VAL A 77 1.46 -20.65 -3.39
C VAL A 77 2.13 -21.81 -2.64
N ARG A 78 2.51 -21.61 -1.38
CA ARG A 78 3.09 -22.67 -0.54
C ARG A 78 2.07 -23.78 -0.27
N ALA A 79 0.79 -23.44 -0.08
CA ALA A 79 -0.27 -24.41 0.15
C ALA A 79 -0.60 -25.25 -1.09
N CYS A 80 -0.35 -24.73 -2.29
CA CYS A 80 -0.62 -25.40 -3.57
C CYS A 80 0.54 -26.25 -4.11
N CYS A 81 1.64 -26.41 -3.36
CA CYS A 81 2.83 -27.12 -3.81
C CYS A 81 3.28 -28.20 -2.82
N ASP A 82 3.61 -29.38 -3.34
CA ASP A 82 4.10 -30.51 -2.57
C ASP A 82 5.63 -30.61 -2.61
N GLY A 83 6.24 -30.77 -1.43
CA GLY A 83 7.68 -30.87 -1.26
C GLY A 83 8.41 -29.52 -1.09
N PRO A 84 9.54 -29.51 -0.38
CA PRO A 84 10.25 -28.27 -0.04
C PRO A 84 10.82 -27.55 -1.27
N GLU A 85 11.34 -28.27 -2.27
CA GLU A 85 11.91 -27.68 -3.48
C GLU A 85 10.85 -26.98 -4.34
N ALA A 86 9.69 -27.62 -4.52
CA ALA A 86 8.58 -27.05 -5.29
C ALA A 86 8.03 -25.79 -4.61
N ARG A 87 7.88 -25.81 -3.28
CA ARG A 87 7.46 -24.65 -2.48
C ARG A 87 8.45 -23.50 -2.59
N LEU A 88 9.75 -23.77 -2.47
CA LEU A 88 10.79 -22.75 -2.61
C LEU A 88 10.74 -22.08 -4.00
N GLY A 89 10.65 -22.88 -5.06
CA GLY A 89 10.53 -22.38 -6.43
C GLY A 89 9.26 -21.56 -6.65
N ALA A 90 8.12 -21.98 -6.09
CA ALA A 90 6.85 -21.27 -6.18
C ALA A 90 6.89 -19.92 -5.43
N CYS A 91 7.41 -19.90 -4.21
CA CYS A 91 7.61 -18.68 -3.42
C CYS A 91 8.53 -17.68 -4.15
N GLY A 92 9.64 -18.16 -4.73
CA GLY A 92 10.55 -17.30 -5.50
C GLY A 92 9.87 -16.64 -6.71
N ARG A 93 9.09 -17.40 -7.47
CA ARG A 93 8.30 -16.85 -8.59
C ARG A 93 7.25 -15.85 -8.12
N ALA A 94 6.53 -16.16 -7.04
CA ALA A 94 5.51 -15.29 -6.46
C ALA A 94 6.10 -13.97 -5.95
N TYR A 95 7.28 -14.01 -5.31
CA TYR A 95 8.00 -12.81 -4.87
C TYR A 95 8.35 -11.88 -6.05
N ILE A 96 8.92 -12.44 -7.13
CA ILE A 96 9.27 -11.67 -8.33
C ILE A 96 8.01 -11.13 -9.02
N ALA A 97 6.95 -11.94 -9.11
CA ALA A 97 5.66 -11.51 -9.67
C ALA A 97 5.08 -10.34 -8.87
N PHE A 98 5.04 -10.45 -7.54
CA PHE A 98 4.58 -9.39 -6.65
C PHE A 98 5.38 -8.09 -6.84
N ALA A 99 6.71 -8.18 -6.92
CA ALA A 99 7.56 -7.01 -7.15
C ALA A 99 7.25 -6.29 -8.48
N ARG A 100 6.86 -7.04 -9.53
CA ARG A 100 6.50 -6.51 -10.84
C ARG A 100 5.07 -5.96 -10.90
N GLU A 101 4.13 -6.62 -10.23
CA GLU A 101 2.71 -6.25 -10.21
C GLU A 101 2.43 -5.08 -9.25
N HIS A 102 3.23 -4.95 -8.19
CA HIS A 102 3.05 -3.96 -7.12
C HIS A 102 4.31 -3.12 -6.86
N PRO A 103 4.84 -2.41 -7.87
CA PRO A 103 6.12 -1.71 -7.76
C PRO A 103 6.10 -0.59 -6.71
N ALA A 104 4.95 0.04 -6.43
CA ALA A 104 4.86 1.06 -5.39
C ALA A 104 4.99 0.49 -3.97
N TYR A 105 4.33 -0.63 -3.67
CA TYR A 105 4.52 -1.32 -2.39
C TYR A 105 5.97 -1.79 -2.25
N PHE A 106 6.51 -2.40 -3.30
CA PHE A 106 7.88 -2.93 -3.27
C PHE A 106 8.97 -1.87 -3.07
N ARG A 107 8.71 -0.61 -3.43
CA ARG A 107 9.62 0.53 -3.21
C ARG A 107 9.64 1.05 -1.78
N VAL A 108 8.64 0.72 -0.97
CA VAL A 108 8.52 1.22 0.41
C VAL A 108 8.60 0.11 1.46
N MET A 109 8.50 -1.15 1.06
CA MET A 109 8.82 -2.33 1.87
C MET A 109 10.33 -2.44 2.10
#